data_AF-A0A536SUZ0-F1
#
_entry.id   AF-A0A536SUZ0-F1
#
_cell.length_a   1.000
_cell.length_b   1.000
_cell.length_c   1.000
_cell.angle_alpha   90.00
_cell.angle_beta   90.00
_cell.angle_gamma   90.00
#
_symmetry.space_group_name_H-M   'P 1'
#
loop_
_entity.id
_entity.type
_entity.pdbx_description
1 polymer ?
#
loop_
_entity_poly.entity_id
_entity_poly.type
_entity_poly.pdbx_seq_one_letter_code
_entity_poly.pdbx_strand_id
1 'polypeptide(L)'
;MPNLASWHPQIVHFVVALLFVGLAMRLVAFTPYFRFTNYAATTLLVVGTIAAILAVKSGLEAHDPVERIPGTRPLVVEHEEGGETTRNIFIAVSLLELAALGLTYRGTWSRYARYLYVGSAALGIWGAAELFETAEHGGELVYSYGGGPGLRTGDPQDVQRLLLAGLYNESRVDRREGRGADAAVLVNEMARRFPGDTSVRFLHAESLLLDSKNPRAALAAVDSIPIAPKDGRLRSR
;
A
#
# COMPACT_ATOMS: atom_id res chain seq x y z
N MET A 1 9.25 -1.56 19.44
CA MET A 1 9.12 -0.21 18.86
C MET A 1 7.63 0.15 18.86
N PRO A 2 7.23 1.43 18.95
CA PRO A 2 5.83 1.80 18.82
C PRO A 2 5.27 1.36 17.46
N ASN A 3 4.00 0.94 17.42
CA ASN A 3 3.31 0.55 16.19
C ASN A 3 3.15 1.78 15.28
N LEU A 4 3.79 1.75 14.10
CA LEU A 4 3.75 2.84 13.12
C LEU A 4 2.55 2.72 12.16
N ALA A 5 1.83 1.60 12.16
CA ALA A 5 0.74 1.31 11.22
C ALA A 5 -0.33 2.40 11.20
N SER A 6 -0.71 2.93 12.38
CA SER A 6 -1.73 3.99 12.49
C SER A 6 -1.31 5.32 11.87
N TRP A 7 -0.01 5.52 11.70
CA TRP A 7 0.58 6.73 11.12
C TRP A 7 0.89 6.59 9.63
N HIS A 8 0.73 5.39 9.07
CA HIS A 8 1.08 5.12 7.68
C HIS A 8 0.43 6.11 6.70
N PRO A 9 -0.89 6.40 6.77
CA PRO A 9 -1.51 7.38 5.88
C PRO A 9 -0.86 8.77 5.99
N GLN A 10 -0.59 9.25 7.20
CA GLN A 10 0.02 10.56 7.43
C GLN A 10 1.44 10.61 6.86
N ILE A 11 2.24 9.56 7.07
CA ILE A 11 3.61 9.48 6.55
C ILE A 11 3.59 9.50 5.02
N VAL A 12 2.69 8.75 4.37
CA VAL A 12 2.57 8.69 2.90
C VAL A 12 2.25 10.07 2.30
N HIS A 13 1.42 10.91 2.95
CA HIS A 13 1.17 12.27 2.45
C HIS A 13 2.44 13.12 2.38
N PHE A 14 3.35 12.98 3.37
CA PHE A 14 4.65 13.65 3.33
C PHE A 14 5.54 13.10 2.21
N VAL A 15 5.51 11.79 1.96
CA VAL A 15 6.24 11.18 0.83
C VAL A 15 5.78 11.81 -0.49
N VAL A 16 4.48 11.78 -0.74
CA VAL A 16 3.88 12.33 -1.96
C VAL A 16 4.25 13.80 -2.13
N ALA A 17 3.97 14.63 -1.12
CA ALA A 17 4.22 16.07 -1.21
C ALA A 17 5.70 16.41 -1.39
N LEU A 18 6.59 15.83 -0.57
CA LEU A 18 8.02 16.18 -0.60
C LEU A 18 8.71 15.71 -1.88
N LEU A 19 8.38 14.52 -2.38
CA LEU A 19 9.03 13.98 -3.57
C LEU A 19 8.56 14.68 -4.84
N PHE A 20 7.24 14.96 -5.00
CA PHE A 20 6.76 15.72 -6.14
C PHE A 20 7.28 17.15 -6.15
N VAL A 21 7.23 17.85 -5.00
CA VAL A 21 7.75 19.23 -4.91
C VAL A 21 9.27 19.24 -5.08
N GLY A 22 9.99 18.27 -4.51
CA GLY A 22 11.43 18.12 -4.66
C GLY A 22 11.85 17.91 -6.12
N LEU A 23 11.14 17.05 -6.85
CA LEU A 23 11.35 16.86 -8.29
C LEU A 23 11.04 18.14 -9.08
N ALA A 24 9.92 18.81 -8.80
CA ALA A 24 9.59 20.07 -9.46
C ALA A 24 10.69 21.12 -9.25
N MET A 25 11.20 21.25 -8.02
CA MET A 25 12.34 22.13 -7.72
C MET A 25 13.61 21.72 -8.48
N ARG A 26 13.88 20.41 -8.61
CA ARG A 26 15.03 19.90 -9.39
C ARG A 26 14.91 20.29 -10.86
N LEU A 27 13.73 20.20 -11.45
CA LEU A 27 13.48 20.61 -12.83
C LEU A 27 13.63 22.13 -13.00
N VAL A 28 13.09 22.93 -12.07
CA VAL A 28 13.24 24.39 -12.07
C VAL A 28 14.71 24.80 -11.87
N ALA A 29 15.53 24.00 -11.16
CA ALA A 29 16.95 24.27 -10.94
C ALA A 29 17.81 24.26 -12.22
N PHE A 30 17.30 23.73 -13.33
CA PHE A 30 17.94 23.88 -14.64
C PHE A 30 17.74 25.27 -15.27
N THR A 31 16.85 26.08 -14.71
CA THR A 31 16.68 27.48 -15.12
C THR A 31 17.64 28.39 -14.35
N PRO A 32 18.18 29.45 -14.98
CA PRO A 32 19.16 30.33 -14.33
C PRO A 32 18.56 31.27 -13.28
N TYR A 33 17.23 31.37 -13.20
CA TYR A 33 16.52 32.41 -12.46
C TYR A 33 16.45 32.14 -10.95
N PHE A 34 16.40 30.88 -10.53
CA PHE A 34 16.13 30.53 -9.13
C PHE A 34 17.26 29.70 -8.51
N ARG A 35 18.35 30.36 -8.08
CA ARG A 35 19.54 29.65 -7.57
C ARG A 35 19.29 28.80 -6.32
N PHE A 36 18.27 29.13 -5.52
CA PHE A 36 17.94 28.39 -4.30
C PHE A 36 17.34 27.01 -4.56
N THR A 37 16.79 26.77 -5.76
CA THR A 37 16.04 25.54 -6.07
C THR A 37 16.93 24.31 -6.10
N ASN A 38 18.24 24.46 -6.36
CA ASN A 38 19.19 23.35 -6.26
C ASN A 38 19.26 22.78 -4.84
N TYR A 39 19.43 23.64 -3.83
CA TYR A 39 19.49 23.21 -2.44
C TYR A 39 18.12 22.73 -1.96
N ALA A 40 17.05 23.45 -2.31
CA ALA A 40 15.69 23.06 -1.95
C ALA A 40 15.31 21.69 -2.53
N ALA A 41 15.65 21.43 -3.80
CA ALA A 41 15.42 20.14 -4.45
C ALA A 41 16.14 19.00 -3.71
N THR A 42 17.45 19.14 -3.47
CA THR A 42 18.22 18.12 -2.74
C THR A 42 17.65 17.88 -1.35
N THR A 43 17.32 18.93 -0.59
CA THR A 43 16.73 18.79 0.75
C THR A 43 15.39 18.07 0.70
N LEU A 44 14.47 18.50 -0.18
CA LEU A 44 13.13 17.91 -0.29
C LEU A 44 13.18 16.45 -0.75
N LEU A 45 14.03 16.13 -1.74
CA LEU A 45 14.21 14.77 -2.23
C LEU A 45 14.78 13.87 -1.13
N VAL A 46 15.81 14.31 -0.40
CA VAL A 46 16.40 13.52 0.69
C VAL A 46 15.42 13.31 1.84
N VAL A 47 14.74 14.36 2.31
CA VAL A 47 13.75 14.25 3.39
C VAL A 47 12.56 13.41 2.94
N GLY A 48 12.09 13.57 1.70
CA GLY A 48 11.04 12.75 1.11
C GLY A 48 11.44 11.28 0.98
N THR A 49 12.70 10.97 0.63
CA THR A 49 13.22 9.60 0.61
C THR A 49 13.25 9.00 2.01
N ILE A 50 13.66 9.77 3.03
CA ILE A 50 13.61 9.31 4.42
C ILE A 50 12.17 9.00 4.83
N ALA A 51 11.22 9.87 4.47
CA ALA A 51 9.81 9.61 4.68
C ALA A 51 9.33 8.34 3.93
N ALA A 52 9.82 8.07 2.72
CA ALA A 52 9.47 6.88 1.94
C ALA A 52 9.96 5.58 2.61
N ILE A 53 11.16 5.61 3.21
CA ILE A 53 11.67 4.49 4.01
C ILE A 53 10.76 4.23 5.21
N LEU A 54 10.32 5.29 5.90
CA LEU A 54 9.37 5.19 7.01
C LEU A 54 7.97 4.73 6.55
N ALA A 55 7.54 5.15 5.36
CA ALA A 55 6.27 4.75 4.76
C ALA A 55 6.25 3.24 4.47
N VAL A 56 7.29 2.69 3.85
CA VAL A 56 7.35 1.24 3.61
C VAL A 56 7.39 0.48 4.94
N LYS A 57 8.17 0.94 5.93
CA LYS A 57 8.22 0.29 7.25
C LYS A 57 6.85 0.30 7.94
N SER A 58 6.18 1.45 7.97
CA SER A 58 4.84 1.58 8.56
C SER A 58 3.78 0.80 7.79
N GLY A 59 3.92 0.68 6.46
CA GLY A 59 3.03 -0.11 5.60
C GLY A 59 3.16 -1.60 5.85
N LEU A 60 4.38 -2.10 6.05
CA LEU A 60 4.62 -3.49 6.45
C LEU A 60 3.99 -3.84 7.80
N GLU A 61 3.96 -2.90 8.74
CA GLU A 61 3.26 -3.06 10.02
C GLU A 61 1.72 -2.97 9.87
N ALA A 62 1.23 -2.34 8.79
CA ALA A 62 -0.18 -2.10 8.53
C ALA A 62 -0.84 -3.11 7.58
N HIS A 63 -0.09 -3.85 6.74
CA HIS A 63 -0.67 -4.68 5.69
C HIS A 63 -1.45 -5.88 6.25
N ASP A 64 -0.98 -6.46 7.36
CA ASP A 64 -1.43 -7.77 7.85
C ASP A 64 -2.95 -7.83 8.14
N PRO A 65 -3.55 -6.84 8.83
CA PRO A 65 -5.00 -6.80 9.02
C PRO A 65 -5.79 -6.51 7.74
N VAL A 66 -5.23 -5.69 6.84
CA VAL A 66 -5.91 -5.21 5.62
C VAL A 66 -5.91 -6.28 4.53
N GLU A 67 -4.83 -7.05 4.37
CA GLU A 67 -4.71 -8.16 3.40
C GLU A 67 -5.70 -9.30 3.70
N ARG A 68 -6.12 -9.44 4.96
CA ARG A 68 -7.07 -10.48 5.39
C ARG A 68 -8.53 -10.14 5.04
N ILE A 69 -8.81 -8.90 4.64
CA ILE A 69 -10.13 -8.52 4.14
C ILE A 69 -10.35 -9.23 2.79
N PRO A 70 -11.44 -9.98 2.60
CA PRO A 70 -11.71 -10.62 1.32
C PRO A 70 -11.71 -9.61 0.15
N GLY A 71 -10.96 -9.93 -0.90
CA GLY A 71 -10.86 -9.11 -2.11
C GLY A 71 -9.79 -8.00 -2.11
N THR A 72 -9.18 -7.65 -0.97
CA THR A 72 -8.17 -6.56 -0.91
C THR A 72 -6.77 -6.99 -1.31
N ARG A 73 -6.45 -8.27 -1.18
CA ARG A 73 -5.08 -8.80 -1.31
C ARG A 73 -4.33 -8.34 -2.56
N PRO A 74 -4.88 -8.39 -3.79
CA PRO A 74 -4.16 -7.94 -4.98
C PRO A 74 -3.73 -6.48 -4.89
N LEU A 75 -4.65 -5.60 -4.48
CA LEU A 75 -4.40 -4.16 -4.33
C LEU A 75 -3.40 -3.85 -3.21
N VAL A 76 -3.43 -4.61 -2.10
CA VAL A 76 -2.44 -4.46 -1.01
C VAL A 76 -1.04 -4.81 -1.51
N VAL A 77 -0.89 -5.92 -2.23
CA VAL A 77 0.40 -6.37 -2.77
C VAL A 77 0.93 -5.37 -3.79
N GLU A 78 0.10 -4.91 -4.72
CA GLU A 78 0.49 -3.91 -5.73
C GLU A 78 0.91 -2.57 -5.09
N HIS A 79 0.21 -2.13 -4.04
CA HIS A 79 0.60 -0.95 -3.27
C HIS A 79 1.92 -1.15 -2.51
N GLU A 80 2.14 -2.33 -1.91
CA GLU A 80 3.36 -2.65 -1.17
C GLU A 80 4.58 -2.71 -2.10
N GLU A 81 4.49 -3.45 -3.19
CA GLU A 81 5.56 -3.59 -4.19
C GLU A 81 5.88 -2.25 -4.87
N GLY A 82 4.86 -1.46 -5.20
CA GLY A 82 5.03 -0.10 -5.73
C GLY A 82 5.70 0.83 -4.71
N GLY A 83 5.34 0.71 -3.42
CA GLY A 83 5.98 1.45 -2.33
C GLY A 83 7.47 1.11 -2.17
N GLU A 84 7.83 -0.18 -2.25
CA GLU A 84 9.22 -0.63 -2.24
C GLU A 84 10.01 -0.11 -3.44
N THR A 85 9.42 -0.18 -4.63
CA THR A 85 10.02 0.31 -5.88
C THR A 85 10.25 1.81 -5.83
N THR A 86 9.22 2.58 -5.45
CA THR A 86 9.29 4.02 -5.24
C THR A 86 10.40 4.39 -4.25
N ARG A 87 10.46 3.73 -3.09
CA ARG A 87 11.53 3.92 -2.10
C ARG A 87 12.90 3.71 -2.71
N ASN A 88 13.11 2.61 -3.42
CA ASN A 88 14.41 2.25 -4.00
C ASN A 88 14.86 3.25 -5.08
N ILE A 89 13.95 3.67 -5.96
CA ILE A 89 14.22 4.70 -6.98
C ILE A 89 14.65 5.99 -6.31
N PHE A 90 13.90 6.48 -5.31
CA PHE A 90 14.23 7.73 -4.65
C PHE A 90 15.45 7.66 -3.73
N ILE A 91 15.84 6.49 -3.23
CA ILE A 91 17.16 6.29 -2.62
C ILE A 91 18.26 6.57 -3.64
N ALA A 92 18.16 6.00 -4.86
CA ALA A 92 19.13 6.26 -5.91
C ALA A 92 19.14 7.74 -6.34
N VAL A 93 17.97 8.38 -6.48
CA VAL A 93 17.87 9.82 -6.74
C VAL A 93 18.58 10.63 -5.65
N SER A 94 18.31 10.36 -4.38
CA SER A 94 18.92 11.06 -3.25
C SER A 94 20.44 10.86 -3.17
N LEU A 95 20.95 9.69 -3.55
CA LEU A 95 22.40 9.46 -3.65
C LEU A 95 23.04 10.29 -4.77
N LEU A 96 22.40 10.37 -5.94
CA LEU A 96 22.85 11.22 -7.05
C LEU A 96 22.87 12.70 -6.65
N GLU A 97 21.82 13.15 -5.97
CA GLU A 97 21.67 14.51 -5.44
C GLU A 97 22.80 14.88 -4.46
N LEU A 98 23.05 14.02 -3.47
CA LEU A 98 24.11 14.23 -2.49
C LEU A 98 25.51 14.19 -3.12
N ALA A 99 25.73 13.28 -4.08
CA ALA A 99 26.97 13.21 -4.83
C ALA A 99 27.20 14.49 -5.66
N ALA A 100 26.18 14.97 -6.36
CA ALA A 100 26.23 16.21 -7.14
C ALA A 100 26.52 17.43 -6.26
N LEU A 101 25.87 17.52 -5.09
CA LEU A 101 26.11 18.57 -4.11
C LEU A 101 27.55 18.54 -3.59
N GLY A 102 28.07 17.35 -3.25
CA GLY A 102 29.45 17.16 -2.79
C GLY A 102 30.50 17.51 -3.84
N LEU A 103 30.27 17.16 -5.11
CA LEU A 103 31.16 17.54 -6.22
C LEU A 103 31.17 19.06 -6.47
N THR A 104 30.01 19.71 -6.30
CA THR A 104 29.88 21.16 -6.42
C THR A 104 30.66 21.86 -5.31
N TYR A 105 30.53 21.37 -4.07
CA TYR A 105 31.24 21.92 -2.90
C TYR A 105 32.77 21.81 -3.02
N ARG A 106 33.29 20.71 -3.58
CA ARG A 106 34.74 20.50 -3.76
C ARG A 106 35.37 21.31 -4.90
N GLY A 107 34.58 21.95 -5.77
CA GLY A 107 35.05 22.85 -6.83
C GLY A 107 35.71 22.18 -8.05
N THR A 108 36.57 21.17 -7.85
CA THR A 108 37.42 20.57 -8.89
C THR A 108 36.64 19.74 -9.94
N TRP A 109 35.46 19.23 -9.60
CA TRP A 109 34.66 18.32 -10.45
C TRP A 109 33.25 18.86 -10.76
N SER A 110 33.03 20.16 -10.60
CA SER A 110 31.73 20.82 -10.74
C SER A 110 31.07 20.58 -12.11
N ARG A 111 31.85 20.41 -13.18
CA ARG A 111 31.34 20.06 -14.51
C ARG A 111 30.58 18.72 -14.56
N TYR A 112 30.94 17.77 -13.70
CA TYR A 112 30.29 16.45 -13.63
C TYR A 112 29.03 16.46 -12.77
N ALA A 113 28.90 17.41 -11.83
CA ALA A 113 27.71 17.55 -11.00
C ALA A 113 26.45 17.79 -11.85
N ARG A 114 26.57 18.49 -12.98
CA ARG A 114 25.46 18.68 -13.91
C ARG A 114 24.91 17.37 -14.45
N TYR A 115 25.77 16.41 -14.81
CA TYR A 115 25.31 15.11 -15.31
C TYR A 115 24.60 14.30 -14.22
N LEU A 116 25.06 14.39 -12.97
CA LEU A 116 24.39 13.76 -11.84
C LEU A 116 23.01 14.38 -11.57
N TYR A 117 22.87 15.71 -11.65
CA TYR A 117 21.55 16.35 -11.53
C TYR A 117 20.61 16.01 -12.68
N VAL A 118 21.13 15.87 -13.91
CA VAL A 118 20.31 15.40 -15.05
C VAL A 118 19.88 13.95 -14.83
N GLY A 119 20.78 13.09 -14.35
CA GLY A 119 20.47 11.71 -13.99
C GLY A 119 19.44 11.63 -12.86
N SER A 120 19.57 12.45 -11.82
CA SER A 120 18.61 12.51 -10.71
C SER A 120 17.24 13.00 -11.17
N ALA A 121 17.19 13.99 -12.07
CA ALA A 121 15.94 14.47 -12.65
C ALA A 121 15.25 13.40 -13.52
N ALA A 122 15.99 12.73 -14.40
CA ALA A 122 15.45 11.68 -15.26
C ALA A 122 14.93 10.50 -14.42
N LEU A 123 15.72 10.04 -13.46
CA LEU A 123 15.33 8.96 -12.55
C LEU A 123 14.17 9.40 -11.64
N GLY A 124 14.14 10.66 -11.21
CA GLY A 124 13.07 11.24 -10.42
C GLY A 124 11.75 11.34 -11.19
N ILE A 125 11.76 11.65 -12.49
CA ILE A 125 10.55 11.62 -13.33
C ILE A 125 9.96 10.20 -13.38
N TRP A 126 10.82 9.20 -13.58
CA TRP A 126 10.35 7.80 -13.54
C TRP A 126 9.83 7.42 -12.15
N GLY A 127 10.55 7.77 -11.09
CA GLY A 127 10.09 7.56 -9.71
C GLY A 127 8.79 8.28 -9.38
N ALA A 128 8.53 9.45 -9.98
CA ALA A 128 7.28 10.17 -9.81
C ALA A 128 6.08 9.47 -10.47
N ALA A 129 6.29 8.78 -11.59
CA ALA A 129 5.25 7.95 -12.19
C ALA A 129 4.93 6.75 -11.29
N GLU A 130 5.95 6.06 -10.78
CA GLU A 130 5.78 4.95 -9.83
C GLU A 130 5.09 5.40 -8.53
N LEU A 131 5.48 6.56 -8.00
CA LEU A 131 4.87 7.15 -6.81
C LEU A 131 3.40 7.48 -7.05
N PHE A 132 3.04 7.95 -8.25
CA PHE A 132 1.66 8.24 -8.61
C PHE A 132 0.82 6.94 -8.63
N GLU A 133 1.32 5.90 -9.29
CA GLU A 133 0.65 4.59 -9.37
C GLU A 133 0.49 3.95 -7.98
N THR A 134 1.56 3.98 -7.18
CA THR A 134 1.53 3.52 -5.78
C THR A 134 0.48 4.28 -4.95
N ALA A 135 0.39 5.60 -5.14
CA ALA A 135 -0.60 6.43 -4.44
C ALA A 135 -2.03 6.13 -4.90
N GLU A 136 -2.25 5.81 -6.17
CA GLU A 136 -3.57 5.41 -6.69
C GLU A 136 -4.02 4.08 -6.07
N HIS A 137 -3.16 3.05 -6.05
CA HIS A 137 -3.47 1.77 -5.38
C HIS A 137 -3.79 1.97 -3.89
N GLY A 138 -3.02 2.83 -3.21
CA GLY A 138 -3.30 3.19 -1.81
C GLY A 138 -4.64 3.92 -1.63
N GLY A 139 -4.98 4.80 -2.57
CA GLY A 139 -6.27 5.46 -2.64
C GLY A 139 -7.41 4.47 -2.87
N GLU A 140 -7.27 3.53 -3.80
CA GLU A 140 -8.25 2.49 -4.07
C GLU A 140 -8.52 1.62 -2.84
N LEU A 141 -7.47 1.22 -2.10
CA LEU A 141 -7.63 0.50 -0.83
C LEU A 141 -8.47 1.30 0.17
N VAL A 142 -8.16 2.58 0.35
CA VAL A 142 -8.90 3.42 1.30
C VAL A 142 -10.34 3.62 0.81
N TYR A 143 -10.58 3.97 -0.44
CA TYR A 143 -11.93 4.33 -0.89
C TYR A 143 -12.85 3.15 -1.14
N SER A 144 -12.31 2.02 -1.61
CA SER A 144 -13.11 0.82 -1.89
C SER A 144 -13.37 -0.03 -0.64
N TYR A 145 -12.55 0.11 0.41
CA TYR A 145 -12.63 -0.75 1.60
C TYR A 145 -12.66 -0.04 2.97
N GLY A 146 -12.21 1.22 3.09
CA GLY A 146 -12.03 1.90 4.38
C GLY A 146 -12.66 3.30 4.54
N GLY A 147 -13.05 3.99 3.46
CA GLY A 147 -13.12 5.46 3.44
C GLY A 147 -14.46 6.08 3.01
N GLY A 148 -15.47 5.29 2.66
CA GLY A 148 -16.82 5.83 2.41
C GLY A 148 -17.73 4.88 1.63
N PRO A 149 -19.05 5.09 1.68
CA PRO A 149 -20.04 4.22 1.02
C PRO A 149 -20.06 4.43 -0.52
N GLY A 150 -18.96 4.08 -1.21
CA GLY A 150 -18.89 4.06 -2.68
C GLY A 150 -19.06 5.42 -3.38
N LEU A 151 -18.95 6.54 -2.64
CA LEU A 151 -19.28 7.87 -3.16
C LEU A 151 -18.20 8.49 -4.08
N ARG A 152 -16.95 7.97 -4.10
CA ARG A 152 -15.85 8.55 -4.90
C ARG A 152 -15.80 8.01 -6.33
N THR A 153 -15.93 6.70 -6.50
CA THR A 153 -15.79 6.02 -7.80
C THR A 153 -17.10 6.02 -8.59
N GLY A 154 -18.24 6.10 -7.89
CA GLY A 154 -19.56 5.90 -8.49
C GLY A 154 -19.85 4.43 -8.82
N ASP A 155 -18.98 3.49 -8.40
CA ASP A 155 -19.16 2.06 -8.62
C ASP A 155 -20.01 1.43 -7.49
N PRO A 156 -21.20 0.87 -7.78
CA PRO A 156 -22.00 0.14 -6.80
C PRO A 156 -21.28 -1.03 -6.12
N GLN A 157 -20.21 -1.58 -6.73
CA GLN A 157 -19.42 -2.66 -6.13
C GLN A 157 -18.69 -2.23 -4.86
N ASP A 158 -18.33 -0.96 -4.71
CA ASP A 158 -17.61 -0.47 -3.52
C ASP A 158 -18.48 -0.53 -2.27
N VAL A 159 -19.79 -0.35 -2.41
CA VAL A 159 -20.74 -0.54 -1.29
C VAL A 159 -20.76 -2.01 -0.85
N GLN A 160 -20.64 -2.94 -1.80
CA GLN A 160 -20.59 -4.37 -1.48
C GLN A 160 -19.27 -4.75 -0.81
N ARG A 161 -18.14 -4.21 -1.28
CA ARG A 161 -16.82 -4.37 -0.65
C ARG A 161 -16.78 -3.82 0.77
N LEU A 162 -17.38 -2.64 0.99
CA LEU A 162 -17.52 -2.04 2.32
C LEU A 162 -18.37 -2.88 3.26
N LEU A 163 -19.53 -3.39 2.78
CA LEU A 163 -20.37 -4.29 3.56
C LEU A 163 -19.60 -5.55 3.95
N LEU A 164 -18.87 -6.15 3.01
CA LEU A 164 -18.04 -7.34 3.24
C LEU A 164 -16.95 -7.06 4.28
N ALA A 165 -16.25 -5.92 4.17
CA ALA A 165 -15.24 -5.51 5.13
C ALA A 165 -15.83 -5.27 6.55
N GLY A 166 -17.01 -4.66 6.64
CA GLY A 166 -17.73 -4.44 7.89
C GLY A 166 -18.14 -5.75 8.56
N LEU A 167 -18.80 -6.66 7.81
CA LEU A 167 -19.19 -7.98 8.30
C LEU A 167 -17.97 -8.80 8.76
N TYR A 168 -16.88 -8.75 8.00
CA TYR A 168 -15.64 -9.42 8.35
C TYR A 168 -15.06 -8.87 9.66
N ASN A 169 -14.87 -7.55 9.76
CA ASN A 169 -14.27 -6.94 10.95
C ASN A 169 -15.10 -7.21 12.21
N GLU A 170 -16.42 -7.08 12.14
CA GLU A 170 -17.32 -7.37 13.27
C GLU A 170 -17.26 -8.85 13.65
N SER A 171 -17.23 -9.78 12.68
CA SER A 171 -17.08 -11.22 12.98
C SER A 171 -15.79 -11.54 13.71
N ARG A 172 -14.69 -10.80 13.42
CA ARG A 172 -13.42 -10.95 14.12
C ARG A 172 -13.47 -10.36 15.53
N VAL A 173 -14.24 -9.29 15.77
CA VAL A 173 -14.48 -8.74 17.11
C VAL A 173 -15.25 -9.76 17.94
N ASP A 174 -16.39 -10.24 17.45
CA ASP A 174 -17.23 -11.24 18.13
C ASP A 174 -16.44 -12.48 18.50
N ARG A 175 -15.64 -13.01 17.56
CA ARG A 175 -14.77 -14.17 17.82
C ARG A 175 -13.75 -13.91 18.92
N ARG A 176 -13.11 -12.74 18.94
CA ARG A 176 -12.13 -12.36 19.98
C ARG A 176 -12.78 -12.22 21.36
N GLU A 177 -14.04 -11.80 21.40
CA GLU A 177 -14.82 -11.62 22.63
C GLU A 177 -15.54 -12.91 23.06
N GLY A 178 -15.27 -14.04 22.38
CA GLY A 178 -15.85 -15.35 22.71
C GLY A 178 -17.28 -15.56 22.21
N ARG A 179 -17.84 -14.61 21.45
CA ARG A 179 -19.17 -14.69 20.83
C ARG A 179 -19.12 -15.43 19.50
N GLY A 180 -18.71 -16.69 19.52
CA GLY A 180 -18.60 -17.52 18.31
C GLY A 180 -19.92 -17.62 17.53
N ALA A 181 -21.06 -17.75 18.22
CA ALA A 181 -22.36 -17.83 17.54
C ALA A 181 -22.68 -16.57 16.70
N ASP A 182 -22.40 -15.38 17.25
CA ASP A 182 -22.64 -14.09 16.56
C ASP A 182 -21.66 -13.91 15.39
N ALA A 183 -20.38 -14.28 15.59
CA ALA A 183 -19.40 -14.33 14.51
C ALA A 183 -19.85 -15.25 13.35
N ALA A 184 -20.41 -16.42 13.66
CA ALA A 184 -20.93 -17.35 12.66
C ALA A 184 -22.12 -16.78 11.89
N VAL A 185 -23.01 -16.00 12.52
CA VAL A 185 -24.12 -15.30 11.83
C VAL A 185 -23.57 -14.35 10.77
N LEU A 186 -22.57 -13.54 11.11
CA LEU A 186 -21.95 -12.59 10.19
C LEU A 186 -21.22 -13.31 9.05
N VAL A 187 -20.54 -14.41 9.34
CA VAL A 187 -19.85 -15.21 8.31
C VAL A 187 -20.84 -15.90 7.37
N ASN A 188 -21.96 -16.41 7.88
CA ASN A 188 -23.03 -16.96 7.05
C ASN A 188 -23.66 -15.90 6.14
N GLU A 189 -23.82 -14.67 6.64
CA GLU A 189 -24.28 -13.54 5.83
C GLU A 189 -23.31 -13.24 4.68
N MET A 190 -22.00 -13.23 4.96
CA MET A 190 -20.97 -13.07 3.93
C MET A 190 -21.04 -14.20 2.90
N ALA A 191 -21.11 -15.46 3.31
CA ALA A 191 -21.19 -16.61 2.41
C ALA A 191 -22.44 -16.58 1.52
N ARG A 192 -23.57 -16.11 2.05
CA ARG A 192 -24.82 -15.96 1.31
C ARG A 192 -24.75 -14.85 0.26
N ARG A 193 -24.16 -13.70 0.61
CA ARG A 193 -24.09 -12.53 -0.28
C ARG A 193 -22.97 -12.61 -1.30
N PHE A 194 -21.86 -13.27 -0.95
CA PHE A 194 -20.65 -13.36 -1.76
C PHE A 194 -20.26 -14.81 -2.06
N PRO A 195 -21.17 -15.64 -2.62
CA PRO A 195 -20.92 -17.07 -2.82
C PRO A 195 -19.80 -17.36 -3.84
N GLY A 196 -19.49 -16.39 -4.71
CA GLY A 196 -18.41 -16.48 -5.69
C GLY A 196 -17.02 -16.12 -5.15
N ASP A 197 -16.92 -15.53 -3.95
CA ASP A 197 -15.63 -15.14 -3.38
C ASP A 197 -14.98 -16.33 -2.66
N THR A 198 -13.88 -16.84 -3.22
CA THR A 198 -13.14 -17.97 -2.66
C THR A 198 -12.63 -17.72 -1.24
N SER A 199 -12.22 -16.48 -0.90
CA SER A 199 -11.78 -16.14 0.46
C SER A 199 -12.94 -16.21 1.45
N VAL A 200 -14.13 -15.74 1.07
CA VAL A 200 -15.35 -15.87 1.89
C VAL A 200 -15.71 -17.34 2.10
N ARG A 201 -15.54 -18.19 1.09
CA ARG A 201 -15.82 -19.64 1.23
C ARG A 201 -14.88 -20.33 2.21
N PHE A 202 -13.59 -20.00 2.20
CA PHE A 202 -12.65 -20.48 3.21
C PHE A 202 -12.96 -19.93 4.60
N LEU A 203 -13.34 -18.65 4.70
CA LEU A 203 -13.76 -18.04 5.96
C LEU A 203 -15.00 -18.74 6.55
N HIS A 204 -15.94 -19.11 5.69
CA HIS A 204 -17.14 -19.87 6.08
C HIS A 204 -16.77 -21.27 6.59
N ALA A 205 -15.89 -21.99 5.91
CA ALA A 205 -15.39 -23.27 6.41
C ALA A 205 -14.65 -23.13 7.75
N GLU A 206 -13.82 -22.09 7.93
CA GLU A 206 -13.16 -21.77 9.19
C GLU A 206 -14.19 -21.50 10.29
N SER A 207 -15.22 -20.70 10.01
CA SER A 207 -16.27 -20.38 10.98
C SER A 207 -17.11 -21.61 11.37
N LEU A 208 -17.40 -22.50 10.41
CA LEU A 208 -18.05 -23.77 10.71
C LEU A 208 -17.24 -24.61 11.71
N LEU A 209 -15.91 -24.60 11.58
CA LEU A 209 -15.02 -25.32 12.47
C LEU A 209 -14.85 -24.63 13.84
N LEU A 210 -14.50 -23.35 13.84
CA LEU A 210 -14.09 -22.61 15.04
C LEU A 210 -15.27 -22.03 15.82
N ASP A 211 -16.25 -21.48 15.11
CA ASP A 211 -17.35 -20.72 15.72
C ASP A 211 -18.58 -21.62 15.94
N SER A 212 -18.98 -22.36 14.91
CA SER A 212 -20.15 -23.26 14.94
C SER A 212 -19.82 -24.65 15.50
N LYS A 213 -18.53 -24.97 15.69
CA LYS A 213 -18.04 -26.25 16.20
C LYS A 213 -18.59 -27.48 15.45
N ASN A 214 -18.75 -27.35 14.14
CA ASN A 214 -19.28 -28.37 13.23
C ASN A 214 -18.21 -28.82 12.22
N PRO A 215 -17.29 -29.72 12.63
CA PRO A 215 -16.17 -30.14 11.78
C PRO A 215 -16.62 -30.89 10.53
N ARG A 216 -17.74 -31.61 10.58
CA ARG A 216 -18.28 -32.33 9.41
C ARG A 216 -18.76 -31.34 8.35
N ALA A 217 -19.48 -30.30 8.75
CA ALA A 217 -19.91 -29.25 7.82
C ALA A 217 -18.71 -28.45 7.28
N ALA A 218 -17.71 -28.19 8.12
CA ALA A 218 -16.48 -27.50 7.68
C ALA A 218 -15.74 -28.29 6.59
N LEU A 219 -15.56 -29.60 6.75
CA LEU A 219 -14.95 -30.47 5.74
C LEU A 219 -15.74 -30.45 4.42
N ALA A 220 -17.06 -30.65 4.50
CA ALA A 220 -17.92 -30.59 3.32
C ALA A 220 -17.86 -29.22 2.62
N ALA A 221 -17.75 -28.13 3.39
CA ALA A 221 -17.60 -26.79 2.85
C ALA A 221 -16.27 -26.62 2.12
N VAL A 222 -15.15 -27.10 2.67
CA VAL A 222 -13.82 -27.06 2.01
C VAL A 222 -13.82 -27.89 0.73
N ASP A 223 -14.35 -29.10 0.76
CA ASP A 223 -14.40 -30.02 -0.40
C ASP A 223 -15.20 -29.42 -1.57
N SER A 224 -16.12 -28.50 -1.29
CA SER A 224 -16.90 -27.80 -2.31
C SER A 224 -16.12 -26.70 -3.04
N ILE A 225 -14.99 -26.22 -2.50
CA ILE A 225 -14.26 -25.05 -3.01
C ILE A 225 -13.42 -25.47 -4.22
N PRO A 226 -13.72 -24.97 -5.43
CA PRO A 226 -12.90 -25.24 -6.60
C PRO A 226 -11.59 -24.48 -6.46
N ILE A 227 -10.48 -25.21 -6.38
CA ILE A 227 -9.14 -24.61 -6.37
C ILE A 227 -8.57 -24.69 -7.79
N ALA A 228 -8.24 -23.55 -8.37
CA ALA A 228 -7.58 -23.53 -9.67
C ALA A 228 -6.20 -24.19 -9.54
N PRO A 229 -5.75 -25.03 -10.51
CA PRO A 229 -4.45 -25.73 -10.42
C PRO A 229 -3.21 -24.82 -10.27
N LYS A 230 -3.36 -23.51 -10.51
CA LYS A 230 -2.32 -22.48 -10.40
C LYS A 230 -2.62 -21.43 -9.32
N ASP A 231 -3.55 -21.70 -8.40
CA ASP A 231 -3.87 -20.76 -7.33
C ASP A 231 -2.64 -20.49 -6.45
N GLY A 232 -2.24 -19.22 -6.36
CA GLY A 232 -1.08 -18.79 -5.57
C GLY A 232 -1.18 -19.11 -4.08
N ARG A 233 -2.38 -19.46 -3.58
CA ARG A 233 -2.62 -19.94 -2.21
C ARG A 233 -2.11 -21.37 -1.96
N LEU A 234 -1.88 -22.17 -3.01
CA LEU A 234 -1.31 -23.52 -2.93
C LEU A 234 0.23 -23.54 -3.02
N ARG A 235 0.86 -22.40 -3.33
CA ARG A 235 2.33 -22.33 -3.34
C ARG A 235 2.82 -22.38 -1.89
N SER A 236 3.54 -23.45 -1.54
CA SER A 236 4.34 -23.48 -0.31
C SER A 236 5.33 -22.32 -0.35
N ARG A 237 5.28 -21.45 0.66
CA ARG A 237 6.35 -20.47 0.92
C ARG A 237 7.66 -21.19 1.17
#